data_AF-A0AAU4UW69-F1
#
_entry.id   AF-A0AAU4UW69-F1
#
_cell.length_a   1.000
_cell.length_b   1.000
_cell.length_c   1.000
_cell.angle_alpha   90.00
_cell.angle_beta   90.00
_cell.angle_gamma   90.00
#
_symmetry.space_group_name_H-M   'P 1'
#
loop_
_entity.id
_entity.type
_entity.pdbx_description
1 polymer ?
#
loop_
_entity_poly.entity_id
_entity_poly.type
_entity_poly.pdbx_seq_one_letter_code
_entity_poly.pdbx_strand_id
1 'polypeptide(L)'
;MVFPDDHGKQRTSTNVLRNFRSLLREAGVKSPEKWTVRMLRTSCVSLLSAHGIPIEVIALVVGHSGTHTTERVYRKQLQPVIRDGAQAMDEIFGSGRGAALSGGPEG
;
A
#
# COMPACT_ATOMS: atom_id res chain seq x y z
N MET A 1 3.27 10.84 17.23
CA MET A 1 4.08 10.30 16.13
C MET A 1 3.36 9.07 15.56
N VAL A 2 3.31 8.87 14.24
CA VAL A 2 2.44 7.85 13.61
C VAL A 2 3.10 6.45 13.54
N PHE A 3 4.44 6.37 13.49
CA PHE A 3 5.18 5.10 13.37
C PHE A 3 6.31 4.94 14.42
N PRO A 4 5.97 4.75 15.70
CA PRO A 4 6.95 4.48 16.75
C PRO A 4 7.58 3.09 16.64
N ASP A 5 8.83 2.98 17.09
CA ASP A 5 9.41 1.71 17.51
C ASP A 5 8.83 1.27 18.86
N ASP A 6 9.25 0.09 19.32
CA ASP A 6 8.73 -0.52 20.54
C ASP A 6 9.07 0.29 21.81
N HIS A 7 9.94 1.30 21.69
CA HIS A 7 10.32 2.25 22.73
C HIS A 7 9.73 3.65 22.53
N GLY A 8 8.82 3.83 21.57
CA GLY A 8 8.18 5.11 21.29
C GLY A 8 9.02 6.09 20.46
N LYS A 9 10.19 5.68 19.97
CA LYS A 9 11.10 6.51 19.16
C LYS A 9 10.85 6.35 17.67
N GLN A 10 11.25 7.35 16.89
CA GLN A 10 11.17 7.30 15.43
C GLN A 10 11.98 6.15 14.86
N ARG A 11 11.32 5.28 14.10
CA ARG A 11 12.00 4.21 13.36
C ARG A 11 12.93 4.79 12.30
N THR A 12 14.14 4.27 12.25
CA THR A 12 15.07 4.55 11.14
C THR A 12 14.71 3.72 9.92
N SER A 13 15.16 4.14 8.73
CA SER A 13 15.02 3.38 7.49
C SER A 13 15.59 1.95 7.61
N THR A 14 16.70 1.80 8.32
CA THR A 14 17.33 0.51 8.60
C THR A 14 16.47 -0.38 9.50
N ASN A 15 15.82 0.19 10.52
CA ASN A 15 14.90 -0.58 11.39
C ASN A 15 13.68 -1.08 10.59
N VAL A 16 13.11 -0.22 9.76
CA VAL A 16 11.98 -0.59 8.88
C VAL A 16 12.38 -1.70 7.91
N LEU A 17 13.54 -1.58 7.26
CA LEU A 17 14.03 -2.58 6.33
C LEU A 17 14.29 -3.93 7.01
N ARG A 18 14.88 -3.92 8.22
CA ARG A 18 15.12 -5.15 8.99
C ARG A 18 13.80 -5.84 9.35
N ASN A 19 12.84 -5.11 9.89
CA ASN A 19 11.55 -5.67 10.28
C ASN A 19 10.80 -6.19 9.04
N PHE A 20 10.83 -5.46 7.93
CA PHE A 20 10.25 -5.91 6.66
C PHE A 20 10.86 -7.23 6.18
N ARG A 21 12.18 -7.38 6.25
CA ARG A 21 12.84 -8.65 5.89
C ARG A 21 12.49 -9.80 6.82
N SER A 22 12.24 -9.54 8.11
CA SER A 22 11.72 -10.57 9.04
C SER A 22 10.35 -11.05 8.57
N LEU A 23 9.44 -10.12 8.28
CA LEU A 23 8.10 -10.44 7.80
C LEU A 23 8.14 -11.23 6.47
N LEU A 24 9.04 -10.88 5.55
CA LEU A 24 9.21 -11.64 4.30
C LEU A 24 9.68 -13.09 4.54
N ARG A 25 10.53 -13.32 5.56
CA ARG A 25 10.95 -14.68 5.94
C ARG A 25 9.76 -15.47 6.48
N GLU A 26 9.00 -14.86 7.37
CA GLU A 26 7.80 -15.47 7.96
C GLU A 26 6.73 -15.77 6.90
N ALA A 27 6.59 -14.92 5.88
CA ALA A 27 5.71 -15.12 4.75
C ALA A 27 6.23 -16.13 3.70
N GLY A 28 7.41 -16.73 3.89
CA GLY A 28 7.98 -17.71 2.96
C GLY A 28 8.47 -17.13 1.63
N VAL A 29 8.70 -15.81 1.56
CA VAL A 29 9.21 -15.17 0.34
C VAL A 29 10.67 -15.54 0.12
N LYS A 30 10.98 -16.01 -1.10
CA LYS A 30 12.35 -16.38 -1.48
C LYS A 30 13.26 -15.14 -1.49
N SER A 31 14.50 -15.31 -1.01
CA SER A 31 15.55 -14.28 -1.00
C SER A 31 15.13 -12.93 -0.40
N PRO A 32 14.62 -12.89 0.85
CA PRO A 32 14.15 -11.67 1.51
C PRO A 32 15.23 -10.58 1.62
N GLU A 33 16.51 -10.95 1.64
CA GLU A 33 17.65 -10.02 1.61
C GLU A 33 17.69 -9.15 0.35
N LYS A 34 17.21 -9.66 -0.79
CA LYS A 34 17.17 -8.92 -2.05
C LYS A 34 16.06 -7.88 -2.07
N TRP A 35 15.03 -8.03 -1.24
CA TRP A 35 13.91 -7.11 -1.19
C TRP A 35 14.27 -5.82 -0.45
N THR A 36 13.77 -4.70 -0.99
CA THR A 36 13.82 -3.39 -0.35
C THR A 36 12.42 -2.81 -0.24
N VAL A 37 12.18 -1.95 0.76
CA VAL A 37 10.89 -1.27 0.95
C VAL A 37 10.46 -0.46 -0.29
N ARG A 38 11.43 0.06 -1.07
CA ARG A 38 11.16 0.75 -2.34
C ARG A 38 10.43 -0.14 -3.34
N MET A 39 10.72 -1.44 -3.36
CA MET A 39 10.05 -2.37 -4.28
C MET A 39 8.55 -2.47 -3.99
N LEU A 40 8.10 -2.24 -2.76
CA LEU A 40 6.66 -2.21 -2.44
C LEU A 40 5.93 -1.11 -3.22
N ARG A 41 6.60 0.03 -3.47
CA ARG A 41 6.04 1.08 -4.34
C ARG A 41 5.84 0.58 -5.76
N THR A 42 6.84 -0.14 -6.28
CA THR A 42 6.75 -0.76 -7.61
C THR A 42 5.66 -1.83 -7.65
N SER A 43 5.57 -2.71 -6.64
CA SER A 43 4.52 -3.71 -6.54
C SER A 43 3.13 -3.09 -6.46
N CYS A 44 2.96 -2.00 -5.71
CA CYS A 44 1.71 -1.24 -5.64
C CYS A 44 1.31 -0.68 -7.03
N VAL A 45 2.25 -0.05 -7.75
CA VAL A 45 2.01 0.44 -9.11
C VAL A 45 1.62 -0.70 -10.06
N SER A 46 2.33 -1.83 -10.01
CA SER A 46 2.05 -3.00 -10.84
C SER A 46 0.65 -3.57 -10.56
N LEU A 47 0.26 -3.64 -9.29
CA LEU A 47 -1.04 -4.15 -8.87
C LEU A 47 -2.18 -3.24 -9.34
N LEU A 48 -2.07 -1.93 -9.09
CA LEU A 48 -3.07 -0.96 -9.56
C LEU A 48 -3.19 -0.96 -11.09
N SER A 49 -2.07 -1.06 -11.81
CA SER A 49 -2.05 -1.17 -13.27
C SER A 49 -2.72 -2.46 -13.77
N ALA A 50 -2.44 -3.61 -13.12
CA ALA A 50 -3.06 -4.88 -13.46
C ALA A 50 -4.59 -4.88 -13.25
N HIS A 51 -5.09 -4.06 -12.32
CA HIS A 51 -6.51 -3.84 -12.07
C HIS A 51 -7.14 -2.74 -12.95
N GLY A 52 -6.43 -2.25 -13.95
CA GLY A 52 -6.96 -1.31 -14.95
C GLY A 52 -7.02 0.14 -14.49
N ILE A 53 -6.36 0.50 -13.38
CA ILE A 53 -6.32 1.88 -12.90
C ILE A 53 -5.43 2.73 -13.83
N PRO A 54 -5.91 3.88 -14.33
CA PRO A 54 -5.13 4.75 -15.21
C PRO A 54 -3.82 5.24 -14.57
N ILE A 55 -2.77 5.40 -15.37
CA ILE A 55 -1.44 5.78 -14.87
C ILE A 55 -1.44 7.17 -14.23
N GLU A 56 -2.28 8.09 -14.69
CA GLU A 56 -2.46 9.41 -14.08
C GLU A 56 -3.03 9.31 -12.65
N VAL A 57 -3.93 8.37 -12.41
CA VAL A 57 -4.50 8.09 -11.07
C VAL A 57 -3.45 7.45 -10.18
N ILE A 58 -2.72 6.46 -10.71
CA ILE A 58 -1.64 5.80 -9.98
C ILE A 58 -0.56 6.81 -9.58
N ALA A 59 -0.17 7.72 -10.47
CA ALA A 59 0.83 8.75 -10.22
C ALA A 59 0.44 9.66 -9.05
N LEU A 60 -0.85 9.98 -8.90
CA LEU A 60 -1.36 10.74 -7.77
C LEU A 60 -1.29 9.95 -6.46
N VAL A 61 -1.73 8.69 -6.47
CA VAL A 61 -1.75 7.83 -5.28
C VAL A 61 -0.35 7.56 -4.75
N VAL A 62 0.62 7.30 -5.62
CA VAL A 62 2.01 7.08 -5.19
C VAL A 62 2.70 8.39 -4.81
N GLY A 63 2.18 9.54 -5.22
CA GLY A 63 2.81 10.84 -4.98
C GLY A 63 4.00 11.09 -5.90
N HIS A 64 3.84 10.90 -7.21
CA HIS A 64 4.77 11.45 -8.20
C HIS A 64 4.54 12.95 -8.33
N SER A 65 5.42 13.76 -7.73
CA SER A 65 5.45 15.22 -7.88
C SER A 65 6.01 15.69 -9.24
N GLY A 66 6.06 14.84 -10.26
CA GLY A 66 6.92 15.07 -11.43
C GLY A 66 6.35 14.62 -12.76
N THR A 67 5.40 15.39 -13.30
CA THR A 67 5.40 15.84 -14.71
C THR A 67 4.71 17.20 -14.74
N HIS A 68 5.51 18.27 -14.63
CA HIS A 68 5.19 19.69 -14.87
C HIS A 68 3.74 20.17 -14.60
N THR A 69 3.58 20.73 -13.40
CA THR A 69 2.62 21.72 -12.92
C THR A 69 1.51 22.20 -13.87
N THR A 70 0.25 21.92 -13.50
CA THR A 70 -0.85 22.91 -13.61
C THR A 70 -1.77 22.76 -12.39
N GLU A 71 -1.34 23.35 -11.28
CA GLU A 71 -1.79 23.11 -9.90
C GLU A 71 -3.26 23.50 -9.58
N ARG A 72 -4.01 24.08 -10.51
CA ARG A 72 -5.38 24.58 -10.22
C ARG A 72 -6.51 23.61 -10.61
N VAL A 73 -6.28 22.76 -11.59
CA VAL A 73 -7.26 21.72 -12.02
C VAL A 73 -7.15 20.48 -11.13
N TYR A 74 -5.92 20.13 -10.72
CA TYR A 74 -5.63 18.95 -9.90
C TYR A 74 -6.35 18.95 -8.55
N ARG A 75 -6.46 20.09 -7.84
CA ARG A 75 -7.09 20.14 -6.51
C ARG A 75 -8.55 19.65 -6.48
N LYS A 76 -9.32 19.88 -7.55
CA LYS A 76 -10.72 19.42 -7.63
C LYS A 76 -10.85 17.92 -7.94
N GLN A 77 -9.89 17.35 -8.66
CA GLN A 77 -9.90 15.93 -9.06
C GLN A 77 -9.19 15.03 -8.04
N LEU A 78 -8.29 15.55 -7.20
CA LEU A 78 -7.53 14.78 -6.21
C LEU A 78 -8.40 14.07 -5.16
N GLN A 79 -9.45 14.72 -4.66
CA GLN A 79 -10.32 14.14 -3.61
C GLN A 79 -11.08 12.88 -4.06
N PRO A 80 -11.77 12.84 -5.22
CA PRO A 80 -12.39 11.60 -5.68
C PRO A 80 -11.35 10.52 -6.02
N VAL A 81 -10.22 10.90 -6.63
CA VAL A 81 -9.22 9.93 -7.13
C VAL A 81 -8.45 9.21 -6.01
N ILE A 82 -8.09 9.90 -4.92
CA ILE A 82 -7.41 9.28 -3.78
C ILE A 82 -8.32 8.23 -3.12
N ARG A 83 -9.62 8.52 -3.02
CA ARG A 83 -10.62 7.59 -2.50
C ARG A 83 -10.74 6.36 -3.41
N ASP A 84 -10.80 6.56 -4.72
CA ASP A 84 -10.92 5.45 -5.69
C ASP A 84 -9.68 4.53 -5.66
N GLY A 85 -8.48 5.09 -5.49
CA GLY A 85 -7.25 4.30 -5.31
C GLY A 85 -7.21 3.52 -4.00
N ALA A 86 -7.69 4.10 -2.89
CA ALA A 86 -7.81 3.41 -1.62
C ALA A 86 -8.86 2.28 -1.68
N GLN A 87 -10.01 2.56 -2.30
CA GLN A 87 -11.06 1.57 -2.51
C GLN A 87 -10.56 0.40 -3.38
N ALA A 88 -9.82 0.67 -4.46
CA ALA A 88 -9.24 -0.39 -5.28
C ALA A 88 -8.29 -1.28 -4.46
N MET A 89 -7.42 -0.69 -3.62
CA MET A 89 -6.56 -1.46 -2.72
C MET A 89 -7.37 -2.31 -1.73
N ASP A 90 -8.45 -1.76 -1.17
CA ASP A 90 -9.34 -2.50 -0.29
C ASP A 90 -10.10 -3.63 -1.01
N GLU A 91 -10.47 -3.48 -2.28
CA GLU A 91 -11.09 -4.54 -3.09
C GLU A 91 -10.10 -5.67 -3.42
N ILE A 92 -8.85 -5.29 -3.75
CA ILE A 92 -7.77 -6.23 -4.08
C ILE A 92 -7.34 -7.06 -2.86
N PHE A 93 -7.30 -6.46 -1.67
CA PHE A 93 -6.89 -7.14 -0.44
C PHE A 93 -8.05 -7.58 0.47
N GLY A 94 -9.27 -7.08 0.25
CA GLY A 94 -10.48 -7.36 1.05
C GLY A 94 -11.17 -8.68 0.70
N SER A 95 -10.83 -9.29 -0.44
CA SER A 95 -11.30 -10.62 -0.85
C SER A 95 -10.54 -11.78 -0.15
N GLY A 96 -9.70 -11.48 0.84
CA GLY A 96 -8.87 -12.46 1.58
C GLY A 96 -9.24 -12.73 3.04
N ARG A 97 -10.44 -12.35 3.52
CA ARG A 97 -10.92 -12.75 4.87
C ARG A 97 -12.45 -12.74 4.98
N GLY A 98 -13.08 -13.74 4.38
CA GLY A 98 -14.53 -13.92 4.42
C GLY A 98 -14.95 -15.38 4.36
N ALA A 99 -14.41 -16.24 5.23
CA ALA A 99 -14.92 -17.59 5.46
C ALA A 99 -14.54 -18.12 6.84
N ALA A 100 -14.92 -17.42 7.92
CA ALA A 100 -15.00 -18.01 9.27
C ALA A 100 -15.74 -17.08 10.26
N LEU A 101 -16.91 -16.54 9.94
CA LEU A 101 -17.90 -16.07 10.95
C LEU A 101 -19.32 -16.12 10.35
N SER A 102 -19.77 -17.29 9.88
CA SER A 102 -21.20 -17.57 9.78
C SER A 102 -21.46 -19.05 10.09
N GLY A 103 -21.92 -19.30 11.30
CA GLY A 103 -22.37 -20.59 11.81
C GLY A 103 -22.41 -20.52 13.34
N GLY A 104 -23.55 -20.47 14.02
CA GLY A 104 -24.94 -20.56 13.58
C GLY A 104 -25.87 -19.93 14.65
N PRO A 105 -27.20 -20.13 14.54
CA PRO A 105 -28.12 -19.84 15.64
C PRO A 105 -27.92 -20.87 16.77
N GLU A 106 -28.46 -20.60 17.97
CA GLU A 106 -28.98 -21.53 19.00
C GLU A 106 -28.74 -20.94 20.41
N GLY A 107 -29.85 -20.58 21.09
CA GLY A 107 -29.88 -20.04 22.46
C GLY A 107 -30.94 -18.97 22.64
#